data_AF-A0A9W4PBM0-F1
#
_entry.id   AF-A0A9W4PBM0-F1
#
_cell.length_a   1.000
_cell.length_b   1.000
_cell.length_c   1.000
_cell.angle_alpha   90.00
_cell.angle_beta   90.00
_cell.angle_gamma   90.00
#
_symmetry.space_group_name_H-M   'P 1'
#
loop_
_entity.id
_entity.type
_entity.pdbx_description
1 polymer ?
#
loop_
_entity_poly.entity_id
_entity_poly.type
_entity_poly.pdbx_seq_one_letter_code
_entity_poly.pdbx_strand_id
1 'polypeptide(L)'
;MVTLAVNPLVNKLVQKFIEPTDGFNARVLFTILFSVTILSILLTVIGSWIGMGEISLEPIQTFFYDWPRNFFIAFWVEALIAQPIARFAMKKVHESQARKAVNE
;
A
#
# COMPACT_ATOMS: atom_id res chain seq x y z
N MET A 1 -11.26 1.44 8.60
CA MET A 1 -10.51 1.26 9.86
C MET A 1 -9.05 0.88 9.60
N VAL A 2 -8.77 -0.14 8.78
CA VAL A 2 -7.38 -0.54 8.44
C VAL A 2 -6.57 0.59 7.77
N THR A 3 -7.15 1.32 6.82
CA THR A 3 -6.50 2.45 6.13
C THR A 3 -6.10 3.61 7.04
N LEU A 4 -6.84 3.85 8.14
CA LEU A 4 -6.52 4.92 9.09
C LEU A 4 -5.34 4.57 10.01
N ALA A 5 -5.12 3.28 10.30
CA ALA A 5 -3.98 2.82 11.08
C ALA A 5 -2.73 2.59 10.22
N VAL A 6 -2.91 2.13 8.97
CA VAL A 6 -1.81 1.83 8.05
C VAL A 6 -1.13 3.11 7.55
N ASN A 7 -1.90 4.12 7.14
CA ASN A 7 -1.34 5.36 6.59
C ASN A 7 -0.33 6.10 7.52
N PRO A 8 -0.58 6.29 8.83
CA PRO A 8 0.39 6.94 9.71
C PRO A 8 1.64 6.09 9.93
N LEU A 9 1.52 4.76 9.93
CA LEU A 9 2.66 3.85 10.08
C LEU A 9 3.54 3.86 8.83
N VAL A 10 2.92 3.78 7.65
CA VAL A 10 3.61 3.92 6.36
C VAL A 10 4.29 5.27 6.27
N ASN A 11 3.60 6.37 6.60
CA ASN A 11 4.19 7.71 6.56
C ASN A 11 5.39 7.86 7.51
N LYS A 12 5.33 7.28 8.72
CA LYS A 12 6.48 7.29 9.64
C LYS A 12 7.68 6.52 9.09
N LEU A 13 7.47 5.36 8.48
CA LEU A 13 8.54 4.55 7.88
C LEU A 13 9.13 5.24 6.64
N VAL A 14 8.27 5.75 5.76
CA VAL A 14 8.66 6.55 4.59
C VAL A 14 9.50 7.76 5.04
N GLN A 15 9.08 8.52 6.05
CA GLN A 15 9.86 9.66 6.57
C GLN A 15 11.16 9.26 7.27
N LYS A 16 11.25 8.04 7.80
CA LYS A 16 12.47 7.52 8.44
C LYS A 16 13.53 7.13 7.40
N PHE A 17 13.11 6.69 6.21
CA PHE A 17 13.97 6.15 5.16
C PHE A 17 14.15 7.05 3.94
N ILE A 18 13.35 8.11 3.78
CA ILE A 18 13.36 8.99 2.61
C ILE A 18 13.60 10.42 3.07
N GLU A 19 14.59 11.08 2.47
CA GLU A 19 14.85 12.49 2.70
C GLU A 19 13.95 13.36 1.81
N PRO A 20 13.68 14.62 2.19
CA PRO A 20 12.93 15.57 1.35
C PRO A 20 13.57 15.84 -0.02
N THR A 21 14.87 15.55 -0.14
CA THR A 21 15.70 15.67 -1.34
C THR A 21 15.54 14.51 -2.32
N ASP A 22 14.95 13.39 -1.90
CA ASP A 22 14.75 12.24 -2.77
C ASP A 22 13.71 12.52 -3.85
N GLY A 23 14.02 12.05 -5.07
CA GLY A 23 13.17 12.22 -6.24
C GLY A 23 11.75 11.69 -6.01
N PHE A 24 10.76 12.34 -6.64
CA PHE A 24 9.34 11.97 -6.54
C PHE A 24 9.10 10.46 -6.77
N ASN A 25 9.82 9.86 -7.73
CA ASN A 25 9.70 8.43 -8.02
C ASN A 25 10.19 7.53 -6.87
N ALA A 26 11.27 7.92 -6.18
CA ALA A 26 11.77 7.17 -5.02
C ALA A 26 10.75 7.21 -3.87
N ARG A 27 10.21 8.41 -3.59
CA ARG A 27 9.16 8.57 -2.58
C ARG A 27 7.95 7.67 -2.85
N VAL A 28 7.52 7.60 -4.09
CA VAL A 28 6.40 6.76 -4.54
C VAL A 28 6.74 5.27 -4.39
N LEU A 29 7.91 4.84 -4.84
CA LEU A 29 8.35 3.45 -4.77
C LEU A 29 8.40 2.95 -3.32
N PHE A 30 9.05 3.70 -2.42
CA PHE A 30 9.13 3.34 -1.01
C PHE A 30 7.77 3.38 -0.31
N THR A 31 6.89 4.33 -0.68
CA THR A 31 5.52 4.37 -0.16
C THR A 31 4.76 3.10 -0.54
N ILE A 32 4.87 2.65 -1.80
CA ILE A 32 4.28 1.38 -2.27
C ILE A 32 4.88 0.21 -1.50
N LEU A 33 6.21 0.16 -1.42
CA LEU A 33 6.93 -0.92 -0.75
C LEU A 33 6.46 -1.06 0.70
N PHE A 34 6.51 0.01 1.49
CA PHE A 34 6.11 -0.04 2.90
C PHE A 34 4.61 -0.27 3.06
N SER A 35 3.77 0.34 2.22
CA SER A 35 2.31 0.15 2.27
C SER A 35 1.91 -1.30 2.00
N VAL A 36 2.39 -1.88 0.90
CA VAL A 36 2.09 -3.27 0.53
C VAL A 36 2.70 -4.25 1.55
N THR A 37 3.89 -3.97 2.07
CA THR A 37 4.54 -4.80 3.10
C THR A 37 3.68 -4.86 4.36
N ILE A 38 3.30 -3.70 4.89
CA ILE A 38 2.51 -3.58 6.12
C ILE A 38 1.12 -4.17 5.91
N LEU A 39 0.47 -3.84 4.79
CA LEU A 39 -0.86 -4.36 4.49
C LEU A 39 -0.83 -5.88 4.33
N SER A 40 0.19 -6.43 3.67
CA SER A 40 0.33 -7.87 3.51
C SER A 40 0.57 -8.56 4.86
N ILE A 41 1.43 -8.03 5.73
CA ILE A 41 1.65 -8.59 7.07
C ILE A 41 0.35 -8.56 7.87
N LEU A 42 -0.32 -7.41 7.90
CA LEU A 42 -1.57 -7.23 8.65
C LEU A 42 -2.66 -8.16 8.16
N LEU A 43 -2.86 -8.27 6.84
CA LEU A 43 -3.90 -9.14 6.28
C LEU A 43 -3.61 -10.61 6.51
N THR A 44 -2.35 -11.05 6.47
CA THR A 44 -2.07 -12.47 6.77
C THR A 44 -2.24 -12.77 8.25
N VAL A 45 -1.78 -11.89 9.15
CA VAL A 45 -1.90 -12.12 10.61
C VAL A 45 -3.35 -11.96 11.07
N ILE A 46 -3.96 -10.80 10.80
CA ILE A 46 -5.33 -10.50 11.23
C ILE A 46 -6.33 -11.36 10.44
N GLY A 47 -6.13 -11.55 9.14
CA GLY A 47 -7.02 -12.39 8.33
C GLY A 47 -7.03 -13.85 8.77
N SER A 48 -5.88 -14.38 9.19
CA SER A 48 -5.81 -15.75 9.73
C SER A 48 -6.49 -15.87 11.09
N TRP A 49 -6.33 -14.87 11.98
CA TRP A 49 -7.04 -14.85 13.27
C TRP A 49 -8.56 -14.72 13.11
N ILE A 50 -9.03 -13.90 12.17
CA ILE A 50 -10.46 -13.80 11.86
C ILE A 50 -10.98 -15.12 11.26
N GLY A 51 -10.20 -15.74 10.36
CA GLY A 51 -10.59 -16.98 9.69
C GLY A 51 -10.63 -18.21 10.61
N MET A 52 -9.72 -18.29 11.58
CA MET A 52 -9.69 -19.40 12.55
C MET A 52 -10.57 -19.15 13.78
N GLY A 53 -10.95 -17.89 14.05
CA GLY A 53 -11.70 -17.53 15.26
C GLY A 53 -10.88 -17.63 16.56
N GLU A 54 -9.60 -17.99 16.47
CA GLU A 54 -8.66 -18.11 17.58
C GLU A 54 -7.37 -17.34 17.29
N ILE A 55 -6.81 -16.72 18.33
CA ILE A 55 -5.51 -16.05 18.26
C ILE A 55 -4.42 -17.13 18.41
N SER A 56 -4.14 -17.83 17.31
CA SER A 56 -3.04 -18.80 17.20
C SER A 56 -1.76 -18.12 16.72
N LEU A 57 -0.60 -18.64 17.15
CA LEU A 57 0.73 -18.25 16.66
C LEU A 57 1.16 -19.03 15.40
N GLU A 58 0.42 -20.08 15.01
CA GLU A 58 0.70 -20.87 13.80
C GLU A 58 0.75 -20.03 12.51
N PRO A 59 -0.13 -19.02 12.29
CA PRO A 59 -0.07 -18.17 11.11
C PRO A 59 1.25 -17.44 10.97
N ILE A 60 1.91 -17.10 12.08
CA ILE A 60 3.20 -16.40 12.10
C ILE A 60 4.35 -17.35 11.73
N GLN A 61 4.20 -18.65 12.03
CA GLN A 61 5.21 -19.66 11.69
C GLN A 61 5.17 -20.01 10.19
N THR A 62 3.99 -20.18 9.62
CA THR A 62 3.81 -20.40 8.17
C THR A 62 3.93 -19.09 7.37
N PHE A 63 3.74 -17.94 8.02
CA PHE A 63 3.87 -16.61 7.43
C PHE A 63 5.14 -16.48 6.62
N PHE A 64 6.31 -16.73 7.21
CA PHE A 64 7.58 -16.48 6.54
C PHE A 64 7.81 -17.34 5.28
N TYR A 65 7.10 -18.46 5.13
CA TYR A 65 7.23 -19.33 3.97
C TYR A 65 6.36 -18.86 2.79
N ASP A 66 5.08 -18.54 3.04
CA ASP A 66 4.14 -18.14 1.98
C ASP A 66 4.09 -16.63 1.73
N TRP A 67 4.44 -15.83 2.73
CA TRP A 67 4.38 -14.37 2.68
C TRP A 67 5.26 -13.75 1.58
N PRO A 68 6.53 -14.16 1.37
CA PRO A 68 7.38 -13.51 0.37
C PRO A 68 6.77 -13.58 -1.02
N ARG A 69 6.22 -14.74 -1.40
CA ARG A 69 5.57 -14.94 -2.70
C ARG A 69 4.34 -14.04 -2.85
N ASN A 70 3.46 -14.01 -1.85
CA ASN A 70 2.24 -13.21 -1.90
C ASN A 70 2.56 -11.70 -1.90
N PHE A 71 3.54 -11.30 -1.10
CA PHE A 71 4.05 -9.94 -1.04
C PHE A 71 4.61 -9.49 -2.40
N PHE A 72 5.46 -10.28 -3.05
CA PHE A 72 6.04 -9.90 -4.34
C PHE A 72 4.95 -9.74 -5.41
N ILE A 73 3.99 -10.65 -5.49
CA ILE A 73 2.88 -10.54 -6.45
C ILE A 73 2.08 -9.26 -6.19
N ALA A 74 1.68 -9.01 -4.95
CA ALA A 74 0.94 -7.81 -4.57
C ALA A 74 1.75 -6.54 -4.85
N PHE A 75 3.05 -6.53 -4.53
CA PHE A 75 3.93 -5.39 -4.76
C PHE A 75 4.05 -5.06 -6.25
N TRP A 76 4.26 -6.07 -7.10
CA TRP A 76 4.36 -5.86 -8.54
C TRP A 76 3.05 -5.39 -9.15
N VAL A 77 1.91 -5.94 -8.71
CA VAL A 77 0.59 -5.49 -9.16
C VAL A 77 0.34 -4.03 -8.73
N GLU A 78 0.64 -3.69 -7.48
CA GLU A 78 0.44 -2.34 -6.95
C GLU A 78 1.33 -1.32 -7.70
N ALA A 79 2.60 -1.66 -7.90
CA ALA A 79 3.59 -0.79 -8.52
C ALA A 79 3.37 -0.60 -10.02
N LEU A 80 3.07 -1.68 -10.76
CA LEU A 80 2.95 -1.64 -12.22
C LEU A 80 1.53 -1.34 -12.71
N ILE A 81 0.50 -1.71 -11.95
CA ILE A 81 -0.89 -1.66 -12.41
C ILE A 81 -1.71 -0.68 -11.57
N ALA A 82 -1.80 -0.90 -10.25
CA ALA A 82 -2.73 -0.13 -9.41
C ALA A 82 -2.36 1.36 -9.34
N GLN A 83 -1.11 1.70 -9.02
CA GLN A 83 -0.65 3.09 -8.92
C GLN A 83 -0.73 3.85 -10.25
N PRO A 84 -0.27 3.30 -11.39
CA PRO A 84 -0.41 3.96 -12.69
C PRO A 84 -1.86 4.21 -13.08
N ILE A 85 -2.75 3.23 -12.88
CA ILE A 85 -4.19 3.39 -13.18
C ILE A 85 -4.82 4.43 -12.26
N ALA A 86 -4.52 4.40 -10.95
CA ALA A 86 -5.02 5.37 -9.99
C ALA A 86 -4.58 6.80 -10.38
N ARG A 87 -3.31 7.00 -10.75
CA ARG A 87 -2.80 8.29 -11.22
C ARG A 87 -3.46 8.75 -12.51
N PHE A 88 -3.66 7.83 -13.45
CA PHE A 88 -4.34 8.13 -14.70
C PHE A 88 -5.80 8.56 -14.47
N ALA A 89 -6.52 7.83 -13.62
CA ALA A 89 -7.89 8.17 -13.23
C ALA A 89 -7.95 9.54 -12.53
N MET A 90 -7.05 9.79 -11.57
CA MET A 90 -6.96 11.09 -10.89
C MET A 90 -6.67 12.24 -11.85
N LYS A 91 -5.75 12.05 -12.82
CA LYS A 91 -5.46 13.06 -13.85
C LYS A 91 -6.70 13.35 -14.70
N LYS A 92 -7.39 12.32 -15.18
CA LYS A 92 -8.60 12.47 -16.02
C LYS A 92 -9.74 13.15 -15.27
N VAL A 93 -9.91 12.84 -13.98
CA VAL A 93 -10.89 13.50 -13.12
C VAL A 93 -10.53 14.97 -12.89
N HIS A 94 -9.26 15.28 -12.58
CA HIS A 94 -8.80 16.67 -12.42
C HIS A 94 -8.99 17.48 -13.69
N GLU A 95 -8.65 16.93 -14.86
CA GLU A 95 -8.89 17.60 -16.14
C GLU A 95 -10.38 17.83 -16.41
N SER A 96 -11.24 16.89 -16.03
CA SER A 96 -12.69 17.04 -16.14
C SER A 96 -13.25 18.10 -15.18
N GLN A 97 -12.68 18.21 -13.98
CA GLN A 97 -13.10 19.21 -13.00
C GLN A 97 -12.58 20.61 -13.36
N ALA A 98 -11.34 20.73 -13.83
CA ALA A 98 -10.78 21.98 -14.33
C ALA A 98 -11.57 22.51 -15.53
N ARG A 99 -12.00 21.65 -16.46
CA ARG A 99 -12.88 22.04 -17.57
C ARG A 99 -14.27 22.51 -17.12
N LYS A 100 -14.80 21.98 -16.02
CA LYS A 100 -16.08 22.43 -15.46
C LYS A 100 -15.95 23.77 -14.75
N ALA A 101 -14.87 23.98 -14.00
CA ALA A 101 -14.59 25.23 -13.28
C ALA A 101 -14.23 26.42 -14.21
N VAL A 102 -13.89 26.17 -15.48
CA VAL A 102 -13.60 27.21 -16.49
C VAL A 102 -14.85 27.57 -17.32
N ASN A 103 -15.89 26.72 -17.31
CA ASN A 103 -17.14 26.93 -18.05
C ASN A 103 -18.29 27.48 -17.18
N GLU A 104 -18.00 27.78 -15.91
CA GLU A 104 -18.87 28.51 -14.96
C GLU A 104 -18.36 29.94 -14.80
#